data_AF-A0A7V9GGX6-F1
#
_entry.id   AF-A0A7V9GGX6-F1
#
_cell.length_a   1.000
_cell.length_b   1.000
_cell.length_c   1.000
_cell.angle_alpha   90.00
_cell.angle_beta   90.00
_cell.angle_gamma   90.00
#
_symmetry.space_group_name_H-M   'P 1'
#
loop_
_entity.id
_entity.type
_entity.pdbx_description
1 polymer ?
#
loop_
_entity_poly.entity_id
_entity_poly.type
_entity_poly.pdbx_seq_one_letter_code
_entity_poly.pdbx_strand_id
1 'polypeptide(L)' 'MLQRWSRRPKSPHSIAQRARIVLLAADDLSNNDVAEKVGVNPATVLKWRKRFLERRLDGLIDEPRPG' A
#
# COMPACT_ATOMS: atom_id res chain seq x y z
N MET A 1 28.75 0.95 12.91
CA MET A 1 28.06 -0.04 12.04
C MET A 1 26.53 0.06 12.19
N LEU A 2 25.90 1.11 11.67
CA LEU A 2 24.44 1.31 11.68
C LEU A 2 23.75 0.89 10.35
N GLN A 3 24.54 0.46 9.37
CA GLN A 3 24.06 0.17 8.00
C GLN A 3 23.18 -1.08 7.87
N ARG A 4 23.02 -1.88 8.95
CA ARG A 4 22.21 -3.12 8.92
C ARG A 4 20.74 -2.91 9.32
N TRP A 5 20.40 -1.77 9.91
CA TRP A 5 19.01 -1.46 10.34
C TRP A 5 18.12 -0.92 9.20
N SER A 6 18.69 -0.71 8.01
CA SER A 6 17.94 -0.36 6.79
C SER A 6 17.21 -1.56 6.16
N ARG A 7 17.45 -2.80 6.64
CA ARG A 7 16.77 -4.02 6.16
C ARG A 7 15.42 -4.31 6.82
N ARG A 8 14.84 -3.34 7.54
CA ARG A 8 13.56 -3.56 8.22
C ARG A 8 12.45 -3.82 7.20
N PRO A 9 11.62 -4.88 7.38
CA PRO A 9 10.42 -5.05 6.59
C PRO A 9 9.60 -3.77 6.77
N LYS A 10 9.13 -3.19 5.65
CA LYS A 10 8.45 -1.89 5.64
C LYS A 10 7.51 -1.77 6.83
N SER A 11 7.71 -0.72 7.62
CA SER A 11 7.00 -0.41 8.86
C SER A 11 5.54 -0.89 8.83
N PRO A 12 4.99 -1.49 9.91
CA PRO A 12 3.57 -1.85 10.03
C PRO A 12 2.61 -0.74 9.57
N HIS A 13 3.05 0.51 9.72
CA HIS A 13 2.37 1.71 9.21
C HIS A 13 2.06 1.66 7.70
N SER A 14 2.94 1.03 6.91
CA SER A 14 2.78 0.88 5.46
C SER A 14 1.69 -0.12 5.07
N ILE A 15 1.44 -1.17 5.88
CA ILE A 15 0.37 -2.13 5.60
C ILE A 15 -0.99 -1.51 5.93
N ALA A 16 -1.10 -0.87 7.09
CA ALA A 16 -2.33 -0.18 7.49
C ALA A 16 -2.75 0.89 6.47
N GLN A 17 -1.79 1.64 5.92
CA GLN A 17 -2.05 2.63 4.87
C GLN A 17 -2.61 2.00 3.59
N ARG A 18 -2.05 0.88 3.14
CA ARG A 18 -2.52 0.17 1.93
C ARG A 18 -3.88 -0.48 2.13
N ALA A 19 -4.11 -1.07 3.30
CA ALA A 19 -5.42 -1.61 3.67
C ALA A 19 -6.48 -0.50 3.65
N ARG A 20 -6.17 0.68 4.20
CA ARG A 20 -7.07 1.85 4.15
C ARG A 20 -7.36 2.31 2.71
N ILE A 21 -6.36 2.29 1.82
CA ILE A 21 -6.56 2.58 0.39
C ILE A 21 -7.57 1.60 -0.22
N VAL A 22 -7.41 0.30 0.00
CA VAL A 22 -8.30 -0.72 -0.59
C VAL A 22 -9.72 -0.63 -0.02
N LEU A 23 -9.87 -0.40 1.29
CA LEU A 23 -11.17 -0.23 1.93
C LEU A 23 -11.92 0.97 1.36
N LEU A 24 -11.27 2.14 1.31
CA LEU A 24 -11.89 3.34 0.74
C LEU A 24 -12.21 3.17 -0.76
N ALA A 25 -11.35 2.48 -1.51
CA ALA A 25 -11.60 2.18 -2.92
C ALA A 25 -12.76 1.18 -3.14
N ALA A 26 -13.11 0.38 -2.13
CA ALA A 26 -14.26 -0.51 -2.15
C ALA A 26 -15.58 0.22 -1.82
N ASP A 27 -15.51 1.34 -1.11
CA ASP A 27 -16.64 2.24 -0.84
C ASP A 27 -17.00 3.14 -2.06
N ASP A 28 -16.67 2.71 -3.28
CA ASP A 28 -16.91 3.41 -4.55
C ASP A 28 -16.27 4.82 -4.66
N LEU A 29 -15.32 5.15 -3.79
CA LEU A 29 -14.58 6.41 -3.87
C LEU A 29 -13.63 6.43 -5.07
N SER A 30 -13.50 7.60 -5.70
CA SER A 30 -12.54 7.78 -6.78
C SER A 30 -11.09 7.70 -6.26
N ASN A 31 -10.15 7.34 -7.13
CA ASN A 31 -8.74 7.26 -6.72
C ASN A 31 -8.19 8.60 -6.20
N ASN A 32 -8.77 9.74 -6.63
CA ASN A 32 -8.40 11.06 -6.15
C ASN A 32 -8.92 11.31 -4.73
N ASP A 33 -10.19 10.98 -4.45
CA ASP A 33 -10.75 11.14 -3.11
C ASP A 33 -10.03 10.24 -2.09
N VAL A 34 -9.71 9.00 -2.48
CA VAL A 34 -8.93 8.08 -1.65
C VAL A 34 -7.54 8.64 -1.40
N ALA A 35 -6.90 9.21 -2.42
CA ALA A 35 -5.58 9.81 -2.32
C ALA A 35 -5.55 10.99 -1.35
N GLU A 36 -6.55 11.88 -1.41
CA GLU A 36 -6.69 13.01 -0.49
C GLU A 36 -6.94 12.54 0.95
N LYS A 37 -7.84 11.57 1.15
CA LYS A 37 -8.14 11.01 2.48
C LYS A 37 -6.97 10.30 3.14
N VAL A 38 -6.10 9.65 2.35
CA VAL A 38 -4.95 8.88 2.84
C VAL A 38 -3.65 9.70 2.80
N GLY A 39 -3.63 10.85 2.13
CA GLY A 39 -2.46 11.71 1.98
C GLY A 39 -1.39 11.12 1.05
N VAL A 40 -1.81 10.48 -0.04
CA VAL A 40 -0.91 9.87 -1.03
C VAL A 40 -1.22 10.36 -2.44
N ASN A 41 -0.33 10.10 -3.40
CA ASN A 41 -0.60 10.38 -4.81
C ASN A 41 -1.64 9.38 -5.38
N PRO A 42 -2.60 9.80 -6.23
CA PRO A 42 -3.55 8.91 -6.92
C PRO A 42 -2.89 7.71 -7.63
N ALA A 43 -1.68 7.88 -8.17
CA ALA A 43 -0.92 6.77 -8.77
C ALA A 43 -0.57 5.66 -7.76
N THR A 44 -0.37 6.03 -6.49
CA THR A 44 -0.15 5.07 -5.40
C THR A 44 -1.42 4.28 -5.13
N VAL A 45 -2.57 4.94 -5.13
CA VAL A 45 -3.89 4.28 -4.99
C VAL A 45 -4.11 3.28 -6.11
N LEU A 46 -3.90 3.69 -7.37
CA LEU A 46 -4.05 2.82 -8.54
C LEU A 46 -3.16 1.57 -8.46
N LYS A 47 -1.90 1.74 -8.05
CA LYS A 47 -0.95 0.64 -7.88
C LYS A 47 -1.44 -0.39 -6.86
N TRP A 48 -1.92 0.05 -5.70
CA TRP A 48 -2.38 -0.85 -4.64
C TRP A 48 -3.71 -1.49 -4.99
N ARG A 49 -4.62 -0.75 -5.63
CA ARG A 49 -5.88 -1.29 -6.15
C ARG A 49 -5.62 -2.40 -7.17
N LYS A 50 -4.71 -2.18 -8.14
CA LYS A 50 -4.31 -3.20 -9.10
C LYS A 50 -3.69 -4.44 -8.43
N ARG A 51 -2.74 -4.25 -7.51
CA ARG A 51 -2.13 -5.37 -6.77
C ARG A 51 -3.16 -6.16 -5.95
N PHE A 52 -4.11 -5.50 -5.31
CA PHE A 52 -5.18 -6.17 -4.57
C PHE A 52 -6.14 -6.93 -5.51
N LEU A 53 -6.41 -6.39 -6.70
CA LEU A 53 -7.20 -7.10 -7.71
C LEU A 53 -6.50 -8.38 -8.21
N GLU A 54 -5.17 -8.35 -8.32
CA GLU A 54 -4.36 -9.49 -8.80
C GLU A 54 -4.06 -10.52 -7.70
N ARG A 55 -3.78 -10.08 -6.48
CA ARG A 55 -3.21 -10.92 -5.40
C ARG A 55 -3.96 -10.84 -4.07
N ARG A 56 -5.08 -10.11 -4.00
CA ARG A 56 -5.88 -9.91 -2.78
C ARG A 56 -5.02 -9.49 -1.59
N LEU A 57 -5.16 -10.16 -0.44
CA LEU A 57 -4.44 -9.84 0.80
C LEU A 57 -2.92 -10.01 0.66
N ASP A 58 -2.47 -10.99 -0.13
CA ASP A 58 -1.04 -11.19 -0.41
C ASP A 58 -0.45 -10.02 -1.21
N GLY A 59 -1.27 -9.33 -2.00
CA GLY A 59 -0.89 -8.12 -2.72
C GLY A 59 -0.66 -6.89 -1.84
N LEU A 60 -1.15 -6.91 -0.59
CA LEU A 60 -0.97 -5.83 0.40
C LEU A 60 0.33 -5.98 1.20
N ILE A 61 0.77 -7.23 1.37
CA ILE A 61 2.07 -7.58 1.93
C ILE A 61 3.08 -7.35 0.82
N ASP A 62 4.09 -6.50 1.04
CA ASP A 62 5.16 -6.44 0.04
C ASP A 62 5.96 -7.74 0.18
N GLU A 63 6.06 -8.53 -0.88
CA GLU A 63 6.97 -9.67 -0.89
C GLU A 63 8.38 -9.17 -0.51
N PRO A 64 9.10 -9.89 0.35
CA PRO A 64 10.50 -9.56 0.61
C PRO A 64 11.22 -9.61 -0.74
N ARG A 65 11.58 -8.44 -1.25
CA ARG A 65 12.28 -8.31 -2.52
C ARG A 65 13.61 -9.08 -2.35
N PRO A 66 13.83 -10.21 -3.05
CA PRO A 66 15.15 -10.80 -3.06
C PRO A 66 16.03 -9.83 -3.84
N GLY A 67 17.10 -9.35 -3.18
CA GLY A 67 18.23 -8.60 -3.76
C GLY A 67 17.91 -7.67 -4.92
#